data_AF-A0A2X3J4L6-F1
#
_entry.id   AF-A0A2X3J4L6-F1
#
_cell.length_a   1.000
_cell.length_b   1.000
_cell.length_c   1.000
_cell.angle_alpha   90.00
_cell.angle_beta   90.00
_cell.angle_gamma   90.00
#
_symmetry.space_group_name_H-M   'P 1'
#
loop_
_entity.id
_entity.type
_entity.pdbx_description
1 polymer ?
#
loop_
_entity_poly.entity_id
_entity_poly.type
_entity_poly.pdbx_seq_one_letter_code
_entity_poly.pdbx_strand_id
1 'polypeptide(L)'
;MADRLTVQSARIVTWRLNAKLYFYPGPESEPILAAAESSFRKWLAEQGLIGQDVALSAIAAALHVHGVQRVEIIEPTQNMAISDIQAARCESFTISEGGRNE
;
A
#
# COMPACT_ATOMS: atom_id res chain seq x y z
N MET A 1 7.21 -25.22 -14.88
CA MET A 1 6.12 -24.38 -15.43
C MET A 1 6.50 -22.94 -15.13
N ALA A 2 6.48 -22.09 -16.15
CA ALA A 2 7.31 -20.89 -16.23
C ALA A 2 6.58 -19.66 -15.66
N ASP A 3 7.07 -19.14 -14.53
CA ASP A 3 6.87 -17.73 -14.19
C ASP A 3 8.09 -16.98 -14.72
N ARG A 4 7.99 -16.48 -15.95
CA ARG A 4 9.00 -15.60 -16.53
C ARG A 4 8.46 -14.19 -16.42
N LEU A 5 8.52 -13.64 -15.21
CA LEU A 5 8.33 -12.22 -14.97
C LEU A 5 9.45 -11.50 -15.73
N THR A 6 9.11 -11.07 -16.95
CA THR A 6 9.97 -10.24 -17.79
C THR A 6 10.10 -8.90 -17.09
N VAL A 7 11.04 -8.80 -16.14
CA VAL A 7 11.45 -7.52 -15.58
C VAL A 7 12.15 -6.79 -16.72
N GLN A 8 11.36 -6.11 -17.55
CA GLN A 8 11.88 -5.11 -18.46
C GLN A 8 12.74 -4.17 -17.63
N SER A 9 13.88 -3.75 -18.20
CA SER A 9 14.88 -2.89 -17.58
C SER A 9 14.39 -1.46 -17.35
N ALA A 10 13.19 -1.30 -16.79
CA ALA A 10 12.69 -0.07 -16.22
C ALA A 10 13.49 0.24 -14.96
N ARG A 11 13.82 1.51 -14.75
CA ARG A 11 14.53 1.94 -13.54
C ARG A 11 13.60 1.68 -12.35
N ILE A 12 13.99 0.73 -11.48
CA ILE A 12 13.20 0.33 -10.32
C ILE A 12 13.36 1.40 -9.24
N VAL A 13 12.26 2.03 -8.85
CA VAL A 13 12.21 2.94 -7.71
C VAL A 13 11.69 2.15 -6.51
N THR A 14 12.59 1.83 -5.58
CA THR A 14 12.21 1.17 -4.34
C THR A 14 11.57 2.18 -3.40
N TRP A 15 10.44 1.81 -2.81
CA TRP A 15 9.75 2.63 -1.85
C TRP A 15 9.17 1.76 -0.74
N ARG A 16 8.82 2.40 0.38
CA ARG A 16 8.24 1.75 1.54
C ARG A 16 6.94 2.43 1.91
N LEU A 17 5.97 1.63 2.33
CA LEU A 17 4.71 2.12 2.88
C LEU A 17 4.78 2.04 4.40
N ASN A 18 4.46 3.14 5.08
CA ASN A 18 4.21 3.17 6.51
C ASN A 18 2.87 3.84 6.75
N ALA A 19 1.88 3.06 7.16
CA ALA A 19 0.53 3.54 7.37
C ALA A 19 -0.02 3.09 8.73
N LYS A 20 -0.71 4.00 9.39
CA LYS A 20 -1.47 3.77 10.60
C LYS A 20 -2.96 3.75 10.30
N LEU A 21 -3.62 2.69 10.72
CA LEU A 21 -5.06 2.54 10.60
C LEU A 21 -5.72 2.83 11.94
N TYR A 22 -6.68 3.73 11.93
CA TYR A 22 -7.53 4.04 13.06
C TYR A 22 -8.88 3.38 12.84
N PHE A 23 -9.24 2.46 13.73
CA PHE A 23 -10.51 1.75 13.70
C PHE A 23 -11.50 2.37 14.69
N TYR A 24 -12.78 2.10 14.46
CA TYR A 24 -13.78 2.41 15.47
C TYR A 24 -13.52 1.59 16.74
N PRO A 25 -13.82 2.14 17.94
CA PRO A 25 -13.68 1.42 19.18
C PRO A 25 -14.60 0.19 19.19
N GLY A 26 -14.00 -0.98 19.07
CA GLY A 26 -14.70 -2.27 19.07
C GLY A 26 -13.71 -3.41 19.26
N PRO A 27 -14.19 -4.63 19.57
CA PRO A 27 -13.33 -5.77 19.85
C PRO A 27 -12.65 -6.38 18.62
N GLU A 28 -12.94 -5.92 17.40
CA GLU A 28 -12.58 -6.62 16.16
C GLU A 28 -11.57 -5.85 15.26
N SER A 29 -10.42 -5.42 15.79
CA SER A 29 -9.38 -4.72 14.98
C SER A 29 -8.50 -5.67 14.15
N GLU A 30 -8.17 -6.85 14.68
CA GLU A 30 -7.32 -7.86 14.03
C GLU A 30 -7.80 -8.26 12.62
N PRO A 31 -9.08 -8.63 12.39
CA PRO A 31 -9.54 -9.02 11.06
C PRO A 31 -9.57 -7.85 10.08
N ILE A 32 -9.76 -6.61 10.56
CA ILE A 32 -9.76 -5.41 9.71
C ILE A 32 -8.34 -5.12 9.22
N LEU A 33 -7.33 -5.23 10.09
CA LEU A 33 -5.92 -5.12 9.70
C LEU A 33 -5.55 -6.16 8.63
N ALA A 34 -5.92 -7.43 8.84
CA ALA A 34 -5.67 -8.48 7.88
C ALA A 34 -6.36 -8.23 6.53
N ALA A 35 -7.60 -7.72 6.55
CA ALA A 35 -8.33 -7.35 5.33
C ALA A 35 -7.67 -6.18 4.59
N ALA A 36 -7.22 -5.14 5.30
CA ALA A 36 -6.50 -4.00 4.74
C ALA A 36 -5.19 -4.45 4.09
N GLU A 37 -4.42 -5.32 4.77
CA GLU A 37 -3.19 -5.87 4.23
C GLU A 37 -3.45 -6.70 2.97
N SER A 38 -4.47 -7.56 2.98
CA SER A 38 -4.84 -8.37 1.80
C SER A 38 -5.27 -7.49 0.62
N SER A 39 -6.06 -6.45 0.87
CA SER A 39 -6.47 -5.46 -0.13
C SER A 39 -5.26 -4.72 -0.72
N PHE A 40 -4.33 -4.29 0.13
CA PHE A 40 -3.10 -3.64 -0.30
C PHE A 40 -2.20 -4.58 -1.13
N ARG A 41 -2.05 -5.84 -0.73
CA ARG A 41 -1.30 -6.85 -1.50
C ARG A 41 -1.93 -7.12 -2.87
N LYS A 42 -3.27 -7.14 -2.97
CA LYS A 42 -3.97 -7.25 -4.27
C LYS A 42 -3.67 -6.04 -5.14
N TRP A 43 -3.81 -4.84 -4.60
CA TRP A 43 -3.47 -3.62 -5.30
C TRP A 43 -2.01 -3.62 -5.77
N LEU A 44 -1.04 -4.06 -4.95
CA LEU A 44 0.36 -4.22 -5.35
C LEU A 44 0.54 -5.20 -6.51
N ALA A 45 -0.21 -6.30 -6.54
CA ALA A 45 -0.17 -7.27 -7.63
C ALA A 45 -0.76 -6.67 -8.92
N GLU A 46 -1.76 -5.80 -8.82
CA GLU A 46 -2.35 -5.06 -9.95
C GLU A 46 -1.44 -3.92 -10.45
N GLN A 47 -0.71 -3.25 -9.53
CA GLN A 47 0.28 -2.19 -9.83
C GLN A 47 1.52 -2.70 -10.60
N GLY A 48 1.66 -4.01 -10.83
CA GLY A 48 2.73 -4.59 -11.63
C GLY A 48 2.70 -4.24 -13.11
N LEU A 49 1.71 -3.44 -13.56
CA LEU A 49 1.62 -2.90 -14.91
C LEU A 49 2.44 -1.61 -15.02
N ILE A 50 3.31 -1.57 -16.02
CA ILE A 50 4.26 -0.47 -16.27
C ILE A 50 3.50 0.85 -16.48
N GLY A 51 3.98 1.94 -15.88
CA GLY A 51 3.46 3.30 -16.09
C GLY A 51 2.33 3.74 -15.16
N GLN A 52 2.04 2.99 -14.09
CA GLN A 52 1.07 3.42 -13.07
C GLN A 52 1.71 4.24 -11.95
N ASP A 53 1.15 5.43 -11.72
CA ASP A 53 1.60 6.37 -10.69
C ASP A 53 1.28 5.86 -9.28
N VAL A 54 2.23 5.98 -8.35
CA VAL A 54 2.00 5.63 -6.95
C VAL A 54 1.46 6.86 -6.22
N ALA A 55 0.15 7.05 -6.33
CA ALA A 55 -0.56 8.14 -5.69
C ALA A 55 -0.93 7.80 -4.22
N LEU A 56 -0.81 8.77 -3.33
CA LEU A 56 -1.26 8.64 -1.93
C LEU A 56 -2.74 8.28 -1.84
N SER A 57 -3.55 8.82 -2.75
CA SER A 57 -4.98 8.51 -2.84
C SER A 57 -5.24 7.03 -3.18
N ALA A 58 -4.43 6.43 -4.05
CA ALA A 58 -4.55 5.01 -4.40
C ALA A 58 -4.15 4.11 -3.23
N ILE A 59 -3.06 4.46 -2.53
CA ILE A 59 -2.64 3.78 -1.30
C ILE A 59 -3.73 3.87 -0.23
N ALA A 60 -4.26 5.08 0.01
CA ALA A 60 -5.32 5.31 0.97
C ALA A 60 -6.57 4.46 0.62
N ALA A 61 -6.97 4.45 -0.66
CA ALA A 61 -8.10 3.64 -1.12
C ALA A 61 -7.86 2.13 -0.93
N ALA A 62 -6.66 1.64 -1.21
CA ALA A 62 -6.31 0.23 -1.03
C ALA A 62 -6.35 -0.20 0.44
N LEU A 63 -5.98 0.69 1.36
CA LEU A 63 -6.01 0.48 2.81
C LEU A 63 -7.39 0.76 3.43
N HIS A 64 -8.27 1.45 2.72
CA HIS A 64 -9.59 1.86 3.22
C HIS A 64 -10.61 0.72 3.10
N VAL A 65 -10.57 -0.18 4.08
CA VAL A 65 -11.52 -1.29 4.21
C VAL A 65 -12.66 -0.97 5.18
N HIS A 66 -13.71 -1.78 5.15
CA HIS A 66 -14.83 -1.68 6.10
C HIS A 66 -14.33 -1.78 7.55
N GLY A 67 -14.66 -0.78 8.37
CA GLY A 67 -14.26 -0.70 9.79
C GLY A 67 -13.09 0.25 10.06
N VAL A 68 -12.38 0.71 9.02
CA VAL A 68 -11.40 1.79 9.13
C VAL A 68 -12.12 3.13 9.23
N GLN A 69 -11.84 3.90 10.27
CA GLN A 69 -12.32 5.26 10.44
C GLN A 69 -11.39 6.27 9.75
N ARG A 70 -10.08 6.06 9.87
CA ARG A 70 -9.06 6.97 9.30
C ARG A 70 -7.81 6.19 8.93
N VAL A 71 -7.28 6.48 7.75
CA VAL A 71 -5.97 6.02 7.28
C VAL A 71 -5.00 7.18 7.42
N GLU A 72 -3.91 6.97 8.14
CA GLU A 72 -2.82 7.93 8.26
C GLU A 72 -1.58 7.36 7.57
N ILE A 73 -1.21 7.96 6.45
CA ILE A 73 -0.01 7.56 5.70
C ILE A 73 1.15 8.41 6.23
N ILE A 74 2.10 7.75 6.87
CA ILE A 74 3.32 8.37 7.39
C ILE A 74 4.35 8.44 6.26
N GLU A 75 4.46 7.35 5.50
CA GLU A 75 5.32 7.24 4.32
C GLU A 75 4.64 6.43 3.23
N PRO A 76 4.76 6.80 1.95
CA PRO A 76 5.38 8.01 1.41
C PRO A 76 4.58 9.28 1.77
N THR A 77 5.24 10.44 1.89
CA THR A 77 4.58 11.74 2.19
C THR A 77 4.09 12.47 0.95
N GLN A 78 4.47 11.99 -0.24
CA GLN A 78 4.11 12.60 -1.51
C GLN A 78 3.89 11.53 -2.58
N ASN A 79 3.07 11.88 -3.56
CA ASN A 79 2.81 11.05 -4.74
C ASN A 79 4.13 10.79 -5.46
N MET A 80 4.40 9.53 -5.81
CA MET A 80 5.60 9.16 -6.52
C MET A 80 5.27 8.98 -7.99
N ALA A 81 5.67 9.97 -8.78
CA ALA A 81 5.41 9.99 -10.21
C ALA A 81 6.29 8.97 -10.93
N ILE A 82 5.69 7.85 -11.33
CA ILE A 82 6.37 6.78 -12.05
C ILE A 82 6.26 7.08 -13.54
N SER A 83 7.39 7.41 -14.17
CA SER A 83 7.44 7.56 -15.63
C SER A 83 7.29 6.21 -16.33
N ASP A 84 6.93 6.23 -17.61
CA ASP A 84 6.78 5.05 -18.48
C ASP A 84 8.01 4.12 -18.53
N ILE A 85 9.20 4.65 -18.19
CA ILE A 85 10.47 3.92 -18.11
C ILE A 85 10.89 3.53 -16.68
N GLN A 86 10.03 3.76 -15.69
CA GLN A 86 10.26 3.48 -14.28
C GLN A 86 9.21 2.50 -13.76
N ALA A 87 9.57 1.74 -12.74
CA ALA A 87 8.65 0.84 -12.06
C ALA A 87 8.79 1.04 -10.55
N ALA A 88 7.68 1.30 -9.86
CA ALA A 88 7.70 1.36 -8.41
C ALA A 88 7.74 -0.06 -7.84
N ARG A 89 8.67 -0.33 -6.95
CA ARG A 89 8.72 -1.59 -6.21
C ARG A 89 8.56 -1.31 -4.73
N CYS A 90 7.47 -1.83 -4.16
CA CYS A 90 7.30 -1.85 -2.71
C CYS A 90 8.33 -2.81 -2.11
N GLU A 91 9.29 -2.28 -1.37
CA GLU A 91 10.32 -3.07 -0.69
C GLU A 91 9.77 -3.66 0.61
N SER A 92 9.06 -2.83 1.36
CA SER A 92 8.37 -3.21 2.59
C SER A 92 7.16 -2.32 2.82
N PHE A 93 6.14 -2.89 3.43
CA PHE A 93 4.99 -2.15 3.92
C PHE A 93 4.79 -2.49 5.39
N THR A 94 4.53 -1.46 6.18
CA THR A 94 4.20 -1.55 7.59
C THR A 94 2.82 -0.95 7.77
N ILE A 95 1.89 -1.80 8.17
CA ILE A 95 0.53 -1.40 8.52
C ILE A 95 0.40 -1.67 10.01
N SER A 96 0.15 -0.62 10.79
CA SER A 96 -0.02 -0.74 12.23
C SER A 96 -1.33 -0.11 12.66
N GLU A 97 -1.92 -0.59 13.73
CA GLU A 97 -2.99 0.16 14.37
C GLU A 97 -2.43 1.47 14.92
N GLY A 98 -3.14 2.57 14.70
CA GLY A 98 -2.70 3.90 15.13
C GLY A 98 -2.56 4.05 16.65
N GLY A 99 -3.10 3.09 17.42
CA GLY A 99 -3.14 3.09 18.87
C GLY A 99 -4.01 4.24 19.41
N ARG A 100 -4.75 3.99 20.50
CA ARG A 100 -5.21 5.11 21.33
C ARG A 100 -3.95 5.77 21.88
N ASN A 101 -3.65 6.99 21.44
CA ASN A 101 -2.63 7.79 22.11
C ASN A 101 -3.01 7.86 23.60
N GLU A 102 -2.15 7.30 24.46
CA GLU A 102 -2.04 7.70 25.87
C GLU A 102 -1.68 9.18 25.98
#